data_AF-A0A365TNK0-F1
#
_entry.id   AF-A0A365TNK0-F1
#
_cell.length_a   1.000
_cell.length_b   1.000
_cell.length_c   1.000
_cell.angle_alpha   90.00
_cell.angle_beta   90.00
_cell.angle_gamma   90.00
#
_symmetry.space_group_name_H-M   'P 1'
#
loop_
_entity.id
_entity.type
_entity.pdbx_description
1 polymer ?
#
loop_
_entity_poly.entity_id
_entity_poly.type
_entity_poly.pdbx_seq_one_letter_code
_entity_poly.pdbx_strand_id
1 'polypeptide(L)'
;MGWQARITLVAWIGLLCVVSYLPARAQTEDIALDEREFHERFDEHGRVSGDVVMGVMIGRKTDGERDDAALADLAPRRTADVAVLRLPPRAQDAEHAKKRLFCVRINSKDGRFEAENTYSVADGVISPSGPFPYMGRHEPIVTALRAVSLVKVGQCGDRADAVIPSTWGGDDIALGSSALHVFVNSAGNPTVAVMGSGPEFIACNDIADASTLKYTASCVLPFDKLQAHAEDGVVRLELLVTRSLGEESFDVMIVLPKVTR
;
A
#
# COMPACT_ATOMS: atom_id res chain seq x y z
N MET A 1 72.24 30.09 12.81
CA MET A 1 72.08 28.63 12.92
C MET A 1 71.11 28.38 14.07
N GLY A 2 69.87 27.94 13.94
CA GLY A 2 69.07 27.38 12.85
C GLY A 2 68.01 26.54 13.56
N TRP A 3 66.85 27.12 13.89
CA TRP A 3 65.73 26.45 14.56
C TRP A 3 64.43 26.99 13.98
N GLN A 4 63.42 26.12 13.86
CA GLN A 4 62.04 26.37 13.42
C GLN A 4 61.78 26.32 11.91
N ALA A 5 61.68 25.10 11.39
CA ALA A 5 60.95 24.81 10.16
C ALA A 5 60.25 23.45 10.26
N ARG A 6 59.29 23.34 11.17
CA ARG A 6 58.27 22.27 11.18
C ARG A 6 57.03 22.86 11.84
N ILE A 7 55.96 23.04 11.08
CA ILE A 7 54.52 23.09 11.46
C ILE A 7 53.85 23.87 10.33
N THR A 8 53.42 23.18 9.28
CA THR A 8 52.32 23.61 8.37
C THR A 8 52.06 22.48 7.37
N LEU A 9 51.60 21.33 7.85
CA LEU A 9 51.04 20.30 6.97
C LEU A 9 50.05 19.39 7.71
N VAL A 10 49.04 19.96 8.38
CA VAL A 10 47.94 19.18 9.00
C VAL A 10 46.55 19.75 8.69
N ALA A 11 46.45 20.93 8.07
CA ALA A 11 45.17 21.63 7.91
C ALA A 11 44.34 21.28 6.66
N TRP A 12 44.67 20.23 5.91
CA TRP A 12 43.98 19.86 4.65
C TRP A 12 43.31 18.48 4.63
N ILE A 13 43.12 17.84 5.79
CA ILE A 13 42.40 16.55 5.90
C ILE A 13 41.11 16.68 6.73
N GLY A 14 40.76 17.88 7.21
CA GLY A 14 39.57 18.13 8.03
C GLY A 14 38.28 18.50 7.26
N LEU A 15 38.36 18.76 5.94
CA LEU A 15 37.24 19.34 5.18
C LEU A 15 36.62 18.39 4.14
N LEU A 16 36.87 17.09 4.24
CA LEU A 16 36.30 16.08 3.32
C LEU A 16 35.26 15.15 3.97
N CYS A 17 35.01 15.26 5.28
CA CYS A 17 34.10 14.35 5.99
C CYS A 17 32.70 14.93 6.31
N VAL A 18 32.37 16.15 5.89
CA VAL A 18 31.05 16.76 6.20
C VAL A 18 30.00 16.53 5.10
N VAL A 19 30.39 16.03 3.92
CA VAL A 19 29.43 15.84 2.79
C VAL A 19 28.77 14.45 2.78
N SER A 20 29.23 13.49 3.60
CA SER A 20 28.73 12.10 3.56
C SER A 20 27.49 11.83 4.42
N TYR A 21 26.92 12.83 5.08
CA TYR A 21 25.82 12.68 6.04
C TYR A 21 24.60 13.56 5.74
N LEU A 22 24.25 13.74 4.46
CA LEU A 22 22.89 14.13 4.08
C LEU A 22 22.12 12.85 3.70
N PRO A 23 21.60 12.08 4.67
CA PRO A 23 20.80 10.91 4.35
C PRO A 23 19.44 11.37 3.81
N ALA A 24 19.01 10.79 2.69
CA ALA A 24 17.64 10.34 2.37
C ALA A 24 16.41 11.27 2.54
N ARG A 25 16.50 12.49 3.05
CA ARG A 25 15.34 13.37 3.31
C ARG A 25 14.75 14.05 2.06
N ALA A 26 15.45 14.05 0.94
CA ALA A 26 15.01 14.74 -0.27
C ALA A 26 13.84 14.03 -0.99
N GLN A 27 13.54 12.76 -0.70
CA GLN A 27 12.45 12.03 -1.38
C GLN A 27 11.06 12.25 -0.76
N THR A 28 10.98 12.73 0.49
CA THR A 28 9.69 12.97 1.17
C THR A 28 9.00 14.24 0.69
N GLU A 29 9.72 15.19 0.07
CA GLU A 29 9.11 16.40 -0.50
C GLU A 29 8.31 16.14 -1.79
N ASP A 30 8.48 14.96 -2.40
CA ASP A 30 7.88 14.65 -3.70
C ASP A 30 6.47 14.07 -3.63
N ILE A 31 6.03 13.58 -2.46
CA ILE A 31 4.68 13.07 -2.22
C ILE A 31 4.00 14.00 -1.21
N ALA A 32 3.01 14.77 -1.67
CA ALA A 32 2.31 15.75 -0.85
C ALA A 32 0.81 15.56 -0.96
N LEU A 33 0.09 15.86 0.12
CA LEU A 33 -1.36 15.97 0.10
C LEU A 33 -1.76 17.02 -0.96
N ASP A 34 -2.67 16.66 -1.86
CA ASP A 34 -3.08 17.56 -2.95
C ASP A 34 -3.95 18.71 -2.41
N GLU A 35 -4.81 18.37 -1.46
CA GLU A 35 -5.61 19.33 -0.70
C GLU A 35 -4.90 19.75 0.60
N ARG A 36 -5.34 20.86 1.20
CA ARG A 36 -4.77 21.31 2.48
C ARG A 36 -5.34 20.57 3.69
N GLU A 37 -6.53 20.01 3.56
CA GLU A 37 -7.24 19.35 4.63
C GLU A 37 -7.10 17.84 4.50
N PHE A 38 -6.81 17.18 5.62
CA PHE A 38 -6.78 15.74 5.70
C PHE A 38 -8.16 15.23 6.09
N HIS A 39 -8.82 14.51 5.20
CA HIS A 39 -10.16 13.98 5.40
C HIS A 39 -10.08 12.65 6.14
N GLU A 40 -10.54 12.66 7.39
CA GLU A 40 -10.68 11.49 8.23
C GLU A 40 -11.98 11.52 9.02
N ARG A 41 -12.42 10.34 9.44
CA ARG A 41 -13.60 10.18 10.29
C ARG A 41 -13.36 9.05 11.28
N PHE A 42 -13.80 9.31 12.50
CA PHE A 42 -13.96 8.31 13.54
C PHE A 42 -15.42 8.30 14.02
N ASP A 43 -16.08 7.15 13.94
CA ASP A 43 -17.47 6.92 14.37
C ASP A 43 -17.49 5.80 15.41
N GLU A 44 -18.24 6.00 16.49
CA GLU A 44 -18.39 5.00 17.54
C GLU A 44 -19.15 3.75 17.07
N HIS A 45 -20.08 3.90 16.11
CA HIS A 45 -21.01 2.84 15.73
C HIS A 45 -20.56 2.04 14.50
N GLY A 46 -19.45 2.45 13.85
CA GLY A 46 -18.97 1.85 12.61
C GLY A 46 -19.90 2.09 11.42
N ARG A 47 -19.37 1.99 10.20
CA ARG A 47 -20.16 2.15 8.96
C ARG A 47 -19.83 1.05 7.97
N VAL A 48 -20.83 0.65 7.18
CA VAL A 48 -20.64 -0.24 6.03
C VAL A 48 -20.07 0.58 4.87
N SER A 49 -19.07 0.04 4.17
CA SER A 49 -18.56 0.62 2.92
C SER A 49 -19.35 0.06 1.74
N GLY A 50 -19.60 0.90 0.72
CA GLY A 50 -20.12 0.41 -0.56
C GLY A 50 -19.05 -0.23 -1.44
N ASP A 51 -17.77 0.01 -1.15
CA ASP A 51 -16.67 -0.57 -1.91
C ASP A 51 -16.46 -2.04 -1.56
N VAL A 52 -16.17 -2.84 -2.59
CA VAL A 52 -15.87 -4.26 -2.44
C VAL A 52 -14.43 -4.49 -2.03
N VAL A 53 -13.46 -3.80 -2.63
CA VAL A 53 -12.06 -3.89 -2.20
C VAL A 53 -11.75 -2.80 -1.19
N MET A 54 -11.35 -3.22 -0.01
CA MET A 54 -11.08 -2.34 1.13
C MET A 54 -9.60 -2.11 1.37
N GLY A 55 -8.74 -3.04 0.95
CA GLY A 55 -7.31 -2.91 1.06
C GLY A 55 -6.57 -3.90 0.19
N VAL A 56 -5.41 -3.49 -0.31
CA VAL A 56 -4.49 -4.34 -1.08
C VAL A 56 -3.09 -4.09 -0.55
N MET A 57 -2.50 -5.11 0.06
CA MET A 57 -1.31 -4.96 0.89
C MET A 57 -0.31 -6.09 0.68
N ILE A 58 0.97 -5.77 0.71
CA ILE A 58 2.08 -6.70 0.66
C ILE A 58 2.53 -6.97 2.08
N GLY A 59 2.67 -8.23 2.45
CA GLY A 59 3.28 -8.59 3.72
C GLY A 59 3.85 -9.99 3.72
N ARG A 60 4.53 -10.33 4.81
CA ARG A 60 5.15 -11.64 4.96
C ARG A 60 4.08 -12.73 4.95
N LYS A 61 4.40 -13.82 4.28
CA LYS A 61 3.71 -15.10 4.51
C LYS A 61 4.06 -15.55 5.93
N THR A 62 3.06 -15.98 6.70
CA THR A 62 3.29 -16.35 8.09
C THR A 62 3.94 -17.73 8.15
N ASP A 63 5.26 -17.79 8.38
CA ASP A 63 5.98 -19.06 8.48
C ASP A 63 5.51 -19.85 9.71
N GLY A 64 4.75 -20.93 9.50
CA GLY A 64 4.33 -21.87 10.55
C GLY A 64 2.97 -21.62 11.20
N GLU A 65 2.31 -20.49 10.90
CA GLU A 65 0.85 -20.37 11.04
C GLU A 65 0.19 -20.79 9.72
N ARG A 66 -1.13 -21.02 9.69
CA ARG A 66 -1.77 -21.38 8.43
C ARG A 66 -1.45 -20.32 7.37
N ASP A 67 -0.98 -20.76 6.21
CA ASP A 67 -0.61 -19.96 5.03
C ASP A 67 -1.72 -19.02 4.51
N ASP A 68 -2.88 -19.03 5.15
CA ASP A 68 -4.14 -18.40 4.80
C ASP A 68 -4.52 -17.26 5.77
N ALA A 69 -3.78 -17.06 6.86
CA ALA A 69 -4.13 -16.09 7.89
C ALA A 69 -4.06 -14.63 7.37
N ALA A 70 -5.07 -13.84 7.70
CA ALA A 70 -5.15 -12.45 7.32
C ALA A 70 -4.14 -11.60 8.09
N LEU A 71 -3.24 -10.93 7.37
CA LEU A 71 -2.15 -10.16 7.94
C LEU A 71 -2.62 -9.07 8.94
N ALA A 72 -3.75 -8.42 8.63
CA ALA A 72 -4.34 -7.39 9.50
C ALA A 72 -4.81 -7.93 10.85
N ASP A 73 -5.04 -9.25 10.97
CA ASP A 73 -5.43 -9.89 12.22
C ASP A 73 -4.23 -10.33 13.07
N LEU A 74 -3.05 -10.50 12.46
CA LEU A 74 -1.86 -11.07 13.08
C LEU A 74 -0.84 -10.04 13.54
N ALA A 75 -0.68 -8.94 12.80
CA ALA A 75 0.37 -7.97 13.07
C ALA A 75 -0.21 -6.55 13.09
N PRO A 76 -0.05 -5.77 14.17
CA PRO A 76 -0.46 -4.37 14.15
C PRO A 76 0.36 -3.56 13.14
N ARG A 77 -0.18 -2.44 12.67
CA ARG A 77 0.59 -1.49 11.86
C ARG A 77 1.66 -0.83 12.73
N ARG A 78 2.83 -0.58 12.14
CA ARG A 78 3.92 0.17 12.82
C ARG A 78 3.76 1.69 12.73
N THR A 79 3.07 2.15 11.70
CA THR A 79 2.80 3.57 11.42
C THR A 79 1.42 3.72 10.76
N ALA A 80 0.80 4.89 10.91
CA ALA A 80 -0.40 5.26 10.17
C ALA A 80 -0.10 5.61 8.71
N ASP A 81 1.16 5.93 8.39
CA ASP A 81 1.60 6.15 7.01
C ASP A 81 1.28 4.93 6.13
N VAL A 82 1.03 5.21 4.85
CA VAL A 82 0.77 4.17 3.85
C VAL A 82 1.97 4.12 2.92
N ALA A 83 2.85 3.14 3.12
CA ALA A 83 4.01 2.96 2.24
C ALA A 83 3.66 2.10 1.03
N VAL A 84 4.32 2.36 -0.10
CA VAL A 84 4.26 1.54 -1.32
C VAL A 84 5.67 1.23 -1.79
N LEU A 85 5.88 0.02 -2.32
CA LEU A 85 7.20 -0.35 -2.87
C LEU A 85 7.49 0.34 -4.20
N ARG A 86 6.45 0.68 -4.97
CA ARG A 86 6.60 1.24 -6.31
C ARG A 86 5.30 1.87 -6.79
N LEU A 87 5.38 3.11 -7.28
CA LEU A 87 4.32 3.70 -8.10
C LEU A 87 4.47 3.31 -9.58
N PRO A 88 3.35 3.18 -10.33
CA PRO A 88 3.37 2.89 -11.76
C PRO A 88 4.10 4.00 -12.54
N PRO A 89 4.71 3.65 -13.69
CA PRO A 89 5.22 4.66 -14.61
C PRO A 89 4.07 5.57 -15.07
N ARG A 90 4.41 6.78 -15.50
CA ARG A 90 3.42 7.71 -16.05
C ARG A 90 2.83 7.14 -17.34
N ALA A 91 1.51 7.25 -17.49
CA ALA A 91 0.84 6.94 -18.74
C ALA A 91 1.23 7.98 -19.80
N GLN A 92 1.46 7.54 -21.05
CA GLN A 92 2.01 8.38 -22.12
C GLN A 92 1.06 9.53 -22.51
N ASP A 93 -0.24 9.36 -22.32
CA ASP A 93 -1.29 10.34 -22.59
C ASP A 93 -1.46 11.40 -21.48
N ALA A 94 -0.94 11.14 -20.28
CA ALA A 94 -0.97 12.08 -19.17
C ALA A 94 0.09 13.19 -19.29
N GLU A 95 0.77 13.34 -20.44
CA GLU A 95 1.97 14.16 -20.68
C GLU A 95 1.81 15.66 -20.31
N HIS A 96 0.57 16.16 -20.21
CA HIS A 96 0.28 17.55 -19.87
C HIS A 96 0.05 17.81 -18.36
N ALA A 97 -0.21 16.79 -17.55
CA ALA A 97 -0.44 16.95 -16.10
C ALA A 97 0.90 17.01 -15.34
N LYS A 98 1.25 18.16 -14.74
CA LYS A 98 2.51 18.35 -13.99
C LYS A 98 2.66 17.47 -12.74
N LYS A 99 1.59 16.80 -12.32
CA LYS A 99 1.52 15.98 -11.12
C LYS A 99 0.70 14.73 -11.40
N ARG A 100 1.10 13.61 -10.81
CA ARG A 100 0.30 12.38 -10.77
C ARG A 100 -0.49 12.34 -9.47
N LEU A 101 -1.77 11.97 -9.56
CA LEU A 101 -2.64 11.89 -8.40
C LEU A 101 -2.83 10.43 -7.96
N PHE A 102 -2.89 10.23 -6.66
CA PHE A 102 -3.15 8.94 -6.04
C PHE A 102 -4.15 9.10 -4.90
N CYS A 103 -5.21 8.30 -4.92
CA CYS A 103 -6.14 8.22 -3.81
C CYS A 103 -5.63 7.20 -2.80
N VAL A 104 -5.48 7.62 -1.55
CA VAL A 104 -5.07 6.75 -0.44
C VAL A 104 -6.22 6.66 0.55
N ARG A 105 -6.65 5.43 0.81
CA ARG A 105 -7.71 5.12 1.76
C ARG A 105 -7.19 4.23 2.87
N ILE A 106 -7.66 4.48 4.08
CA ILE A 106 -7.39 3.67 5.27
C ILE A 106 -8.73 3.34 5.90
N ASN A 107 -8.99 2.06 6.14
CA ASN A 107 -10.23 1.59 6.77
C ASN A 107 -9.93 0.63 7.91
N SER A 108 -10.51 0.85 9.08
CA SER A 108 -10.49 -0.17 10.14
C SER A 108 -11.47 -1.31 9.81
N LYS A 109 -11.16 -2.51 10.30
CA LYS A 109 -12.00 -3.70 10.18
C LYS A 109 -13.43 -3.49 10.67
N ASP A 110 -13.56 -2.81 11.81
CA ASP A 110 -14.84 -2.52 12.46
C ASP A 110 -15.61 -1.34 11.83
N GLY A 111 -15.00 -0.66 10.86
CA GLY A 111 -15.60 0.50 10.20
C GLY A 111 -15.76 1.75 11.03
N ARG A 112 -15.17 1.78 12.23
CA ARG A 112 -15.15 2.94 13.09
C ARG A 112 -14.20 4.01 12.58
N PHE A 113 -13.16 3.65 11.85
CA PHE A 113 -12.20 4.58 11.28
C PHE A 113 -12.17 4.50 9.75
N GLU A 114 -12.18 5.66 9.12
CA GLU A 114 -11.99 5.82 7.68
C GLU A 114 -11.21 7.12 7.40
N ALA A 115 -10.20 7.04 6.54
CA ALA A 115 -9.55 8.22 5.96
C ALA A 115 -9.45 8.03 4.45
N GLU A 116 -9.66 9.10 3.68
CA GLU A 116 -9.64 9.08 2.22
C GLU A 116 -9.06 10.40 1.72
N ASN A 117 -7.89 10.35 1.10
CA ASN A 117 -7.14 11.54 0.77
C ASN A 117 -6.42 11.40 -0.57
N THR A 118 -6.46 12.48 -1.37
CA THR A 118 -5.72 12.55 -2.63
C THR A 118 -4.32 13.11 -2.39
N TYR A 119 -3.33 12.40 -2.89
CA TYR A 119 -1.93 12.82 -2.88
C TYR A 119 -1.47 13.14 -4.29
N SER A 120 -0.62 14.15 -4.38
CA SER A 120 0.06 14.54 -5.61
C SER A 120 1.52 14.13 -5.54
N VAL A 121 2.02 13.53 -6.61
CA VAL A 121 3.41 13.08 -6.73
C VAL A 121 4.07 13.80 -7.89
N ALA A 122 5.25 14.35 -7.61
CA ALA A 122 6.02 15.12 -8.58
C ALA A 122 6.45 14.27 -9.79
N ASP A 123 6.53 14.94 -10.94
CA ASP A 123 6.75 14.34 -12.26
C ASP A 123 8.17 13.78 -12.46
N GLY A 124 9.16 14.38 -11.80
CA GLY A 124 10.57 13.98 -11.91
C GLY A 124 10.91 12.67 -11.20
N VAL A 125 9.97 12.09 -10.45
CA VAL A 125 10.22 10.88 -9.68
C VAL A 125 9.94 9.65 -10.54
N ILE A 126 11.02 9.04 -11.03
CA ILE A 126 11.00 7.95 -12.02
C ILE A 126 10.42 6.65 -11.43
N SER A 127 10.51 6.45 -10.11
CA SER A 127 9.86 5.33 -9.42
C SER A 127 9.78 5.61 -7.92
N PRO A 128 8.82 6.44 -7.47
CA PRO A 128 8.63 6.69 -6.05
C PRO A 128 8.27 5.38 -5.37
N SER A 129 9.17 4.92 -4.50
CA SER A 129 8.83 4.09 -3.35
C SER A 129 8.71 5.04 -2.15
N GLY A 130 7.94 4.64 -1.14
CA GLY A 130 7.92 5.36 0.13
C GLY A 130 6.50 5.67 0.65
N PRO A 131 6.42 6.41 1.76
CA PRO A 131 5.17 6.65 2.46
C PRO A 131 4.36 7.78 1.85
N PHE A 132 3.05 7.55 1.74
CA PHE A 132 2.03 8.59 1.80
C PHE A 132 1.84 8.99 3.27
N PRO A 133 2.25 10.20 3.67
CA PRO A 133 2.28 10.58 5.08
C PRO A 133 0.88 10.77 5.65
N TYR A 134 0.59 10.16 6.78
CA TYR A 134 -0.65 10.37 7.50
C TYR A 134 -0.61 11.72 8.23
N MET A 135 -1.55 12.62 7.91
CA MET A 135 -1.61 13.98 8.49
C MET A 135 -2.85 14.19 9.39
N GLY A 136 -3.53 13.10 9.76
CA GLY A 136 -4.71 13.13 10.60
C GLY A 136 -4.39 13.22 12.10
N ARG A 137 -5.45 13.31 12.92
CA ARG A 137 -5.37 13.46 14.38
C ARG A 137 -5.52 12.13 15.12
N HIS A 138 -5.84 11.06 14.41
CA HIS A 138 -6.17 9.75 14.99
C HIS A 138 -5.07 8.70 14.81
N GLU A 139 -3.80 9.11 14.61
CA GLU A 139 -2.66 8.20 14.41
C GLU A 139 -2.58 7.06 15.45
N PRO A 140 -2.76 7.29 16.76
CA PRO A 140 -2.72 6.21 17.75
C PRO A 140 -3.84 5.17 17.55
N ILE A 141 -4.98 5.60 17.00
CA ILE A 141 -6.12 4.74 16.72
C ILE A 141 -5.85 3.94 15.45
N VAL A 142 -5.33 4.56 14.40
CA VAL A 142 -4.98 3.87 13.13
C VAL A 142 -3.94 2.78 13.35
N THR A 143 -2.96 3.04 14.21
CA THR A 143 -1.89 2.08 14.54
C THR A 143 -2.36 0.95 15.46
N ALA A 144 -3.28 1.25 16.39
CA ALA A 144 -3.87 0.26 17.28
C ALA A 144 -4.97 -0.60 16.63
N LEU A 145 -5.72 -0.05 15.68
CA LEU A 145 -6.78 -0.77 14.98
C LEU A 145 -6.21 -1.64 13.87
N ARG A 146 -6.91 -2.75 13.59
CA ARG A 146 -6.68 -3.58 12.41
C ARG A 146 -7.16 -2.81 11.17
N ALA A 147 -6.31 -1.90 10.69
CA ALA A 147 -6.62 -1.01 9.58
C ALA A 147 -5.88 -1.42 8.30
N VAL A 148 -6.64 -1.55 7.23
CA VAL A 148 -6.12 -1.87 5.90
C VAL A 148 -6.05 -0.61 5.06
N SER A 149 -5.13 -0.58 4.10
CA SER A 149 -4.96 0.54 3.18
C SER A 149 -5.15 0.13 1.72
N LEU A 150 -5.72 1.05 0.96
CA LEU A 150 -5.95 0.94 -0.47
C LEU A 150 -5.37 2.19 -1.14
N VAL A 151 -4.46 1.98 -2.08
CA VAL A 151 -3.89 3.06 -2.89
C VAL A 151 -4.35 2.86 -4.33
N LYS A 152 -4.92 3.90 -4.93
CA LYS A 152 -5.42 3.91 -6.31
C LYS A 152 -4.73 5.00 -7.11
N VAL A 153 -4.51 4.76 -8.39
CA VAL A 153 -4.17 5.82 -9.35
C VAL A 153 -5.40 6.71 -9.56
N GLY A 154 -5.21 8.03 -9.58
CA GLY A 154 -6.29 9.01 -9.76
C GLY A 154 -6.65 9.78 -8.48
N GLN A 155 -7.67 10.63 -8.56
CA GLN A 155 -8.19 11.37 -7.41
C GLN A 155 -9.17 10.50 -6.61
N CYS A 156 -9.34 10.78 -5.32
CA CYS A 156 -10.42 10.15 -4.57
C CYS A 156 -11.80 10.55 -5.12
N GLY A 157 -12.70 9.57 -5.22
CA GLY A 157 -14.00 9.71 -5.90
C GLY A 157 -14.00 9.22 -7.35
N ASP A 158 -12.84 9.09 -8.00
CA ASP A 158 -12.73 8.51 -9.33
C ASP A 158 -12.98 7.00 -9.31
N ARG A 159 -13.45 6.47 -10.45
CA ARG A 159 -13.41 5.02 -10.67
C ARG A 159 -11.94 4.60 -10.75
N ALA A 160 -11.60 3.51 -10.07
CA ALA A 160 -10.22 3.08 -9.95
C ALA A 160 -9.71 2.53 -11.29
N ASP A 161 -8.66 3.14 -11.84
CA ASP A 161 -7.99 2.61 -13.04
C ASP A 161 -6.99 1.51 -12.68
N ALA A 162 -6.28 1.68 -11.56
CA ALA A 162 -5.33 0.70 -11.06
C ALA A 162 -5.10 0.85 -9.55
N VAL A 163 -4.90 -0.28 -8.88
CA VAL A 163 -4.58 -0.40 -7.46
C VAL A 163 -3.09 -0.66 -7.29
N ILE A 164 -2.49 0.03 -6.33
CA ILE A 164 -1.09 -0.11 -5.97
C ILE A 164 -1.04 -0.77 -4.59
N PRO A 165 -0.41 -1.95 -4.46
CA PRO A 165 -0.27 -2.60 -3.18
C PRO A 165 0.56 -1.73 -2.22
N SER A 166 -0.03 -1.44 -1.06
CA SER A 166 0.70 -0.83 0.05
C SER A 166 1.50 -1.87 0.83
N THR A 167 2.52 -1.48 1.59
CA THR A 167 3.30 -2.41 2.41
C THR A 167 2.78 -2.49 3.82
N TRP A 168 2.76 -3.71 4.35
CA TRP A 168 2.52 -3.94 5.77
C TRP A 168 3.84 -3.96 6.53
N GLY A 169 4.05 -3.00 7.43
CA GLY A 169 5.21 -2.98 8.32
C GLY A 169 6.45 -2.23 7.81
N GLY A 170 6.36 -1.50 6.68
CA GLY A 170 7.40 -0.58 6.18
C GLY A 170 8.17 -1.09 4.96
N ASP A 171 9.40 -0.63 4.81
CA ASP A 171 10.21 -0.82 3.58
C ASP A 171 11.00 -2.15 3.56
N ASP A 172 11.11 -2.87 4.69
CA ASP A 172 11.87 -4.11 4.82
C ASP A 172 11.09 -5.36 4.36
N ILE A 173 10.52 -5.30 3.16
CA ILE A 173 9.75 -6.41 2.56
C ILE A 173 10.61 -7.18 1.55
N ALA A 174 10.87 -8.44 1.86
CA ALA A 174 11.43 -9.40 0.91
C ALA A 174 10.30 -10.05 0.12
N LEU A 175 10.13 -9.66 -1.15
CA LEU A 175 9.03 -10.15 -2.01
C LEU A 175 9.01 -11.68 -2.16
N GLY A 176 10.17 -12.35 -2.13
CA GLY A 176 10.27 -13.81 -2.25
C GLY A 176 9.64 -14.60 -1.09
N SER A 177 9.41 -13.98 0.07
CA SER A 177 8.71 -14.57 1.22
C SER A 177 7.43 -13.81 1.58
N SER A 178 6.93 -13.00 0.65
CA SER A 178 5.73 -12.19 0.85
C SER A 178 4.55 -12.73 0.03
N ALA A 179 3.35 -12.31 0.42
CA ALA A 179 2.12 -12.52 -0.33
C ALA A 179 1.39 -11.18 -0.49
N LEU A 180 0.50 -11.12 -1.48
CA LEU A 180 -0.44 -10.04 -1.66
C LEU A 180 -1.73 -10.39 -0.90
N HIS A 181 -2.07 -9.58 0.08
CA HIS A 181 -3.30 -9.67 0.85
C HIS A 181 -4.33 -8.71 0.26
N VAL A 182 -5.46 -9.25 -0.18
CA VAL A 182 -6.60 -8.48 -0.70
C VAL A 182 -7.75 -8.62 0.29
N PHE A 183 -8.16 -7.49 0.86
CA PHE A 183 -9.23 -7.43 1.86
C PHE A 183 -10.52 -6.98 1.19
N VAL A 184 -11.56 -7.80 1.33
CA VAL A 184 -12.81 -7.68 0.58
C VAL A 184 -13.98 -7.52 1.54
N ASN A 185 -14.86 -6.57 1.23
CA ASN A 185 -16.19 -6.49 1.80
C ASN A 185 -17.12 -7.47 1.08
N SER A 186 -17.13 -8.72 1.56
CA SER A 186 -18.03 -9.76 1.03
C SER A 186 -19.33 -9.86 1.82
N ALA A 187 -19.54 -9.07 2.87
CA ALA A 187 -20.63 -9.19 3.82
C ALA A 187 -20.82 -10.64 4.35
N GLY A 188 -19.70 -11.33 4.61
CA GLY A 188 -19.67 -12.73 5.07
C GLY A 188 -19.98 -13.78 3.99
N ASN A 189 -20.11 -13.38 2.72
CA ASN A 189 -20.34 -14.31 1.63
C ASN A 189 -19.03 -15.00 1.18
N PRO A 190 -19.10 -16.25 0.68
CA PRO A 190 -17.97 -16.90 0.04
C PRO A 190 -17.37 -16.02 -1.06
N THR A 191 -16.06 -15.92 -1.06
CA THR A 191 -15.31 -15.09 -2.01
C THR A 191 -14.14 -15.89 -2.56
N VAL A 192 -13.91 -15.79 -3.87
CA VAL A 192 -12.72 -16.33 -4.52
C VAL A 192 -12.06 -15.25 -5.38
N ALA A 193 -10.75 -15.38 -5.58
CA ALA A 193 -9.95 -14.50 -6.40
C ALA A 193 -9.34 -15.28 -7.57
N VAL A 194 -9.57 -14.81 -8.80
CA VAL A 194 -9.06 -15.39 -10.04
C VAL A 194 -7.99 -14.47 -10.61
N MET A 195 -6.81 -15.02 -10.93
CA MET A 195 -5.67 -14.27 -11.44
C MET A 195 -5.60 -14.35 -12.96
N GLY A 196 -5.60 -13.21 -13.64
CA GLY A 196 -5.60 -13.13 -15.09
C GLY A 196 -6.85 -13.75 -15.72
N SER A 197 -6.68 -14.50 -16.82
CA SER A 197 -7.77 -15.17 -17.54
C SER A 197 -7.75 -16.70 -17.38
N GLY A 198 -7.00 -17.22 -16.40
CA GLY A 198 -6.83 -18.65 -16.17
C GLY A 198 -7.96 -19.28 -15.34
N PRO A 199 -8.07 -20.62 -15.30
CA PRO A 199 -9.04 -21.32 -14.45
C PRO A 199 -8.61 -21.42 -12.98
N GLU A 200 -7.40 -20.95 -12.64
CA GLU A 200 -6.87 -21.02 -11.29
C GLU A 200 -7.52 -19.94 -10.40
N PHE A 201 -8.02 -20.37 -9.25
CA PHE A 201 -8.61 -19.50 -8.25
C PHE A 201 -8.02 -19.76 -6.86
N ILE A 202 -8.06 -18.72 -6.03
CA ILE A 202 -7.70 -18.79 -4.62
C ILE A 202 -8.96 -18.47 -3.81
N ALA A 203 -9.36 -19.41 -2.94
CA ALA A 203 -10.42 -19.16 -1.99
C ALA A 203 -9.96 -18.13 -0.96
N CYS A 204 -10.80 -17.13 -0.70
CA CYS A 204 -10.55 -16.13 0.31
C CYS A 204 -11.07 -16.64 1.66
N ASN A 205 -10.34 -16.33 2.72
CA ASN A 205 -10.74 -16.73 4.07
C ASN A 205 -11.81 -15.79 4.59
N ASP A 206 -12.84 -16.37 5.20
CA ASP A 206 -13.78 -15.60 6.01
C ASP A 206 -13.05 -15.13 7.27
N ILE A 207 -13.00 -13.81 7.41
CA ILE A 207 -12.40 -13.12 8.55
C ILE A 207 -13.40 -12.20 9.21
N ALA A 208 -14.70 -12.38 8.95
CA ALA A 208 -15.74 -11.69 9.68
C ALA A 208 -15.62 -11.99 11.18
N ASP A 209 -15.78 -10.96 12.00
CA ASP A 209 -16.12 -11.13 13.41
C ASP A 209 -17.55 -10.64 13.68
N ALA A 210 -18.06 -10.91 14.88
CA ALA A 210 -19.44 -10.61 15.28
C ALA A 210 -19.80 -9.11 15.23
N SER A 211 -18.83 -8.22 15.03
CA SER A 211 -18.97 -6.77 15.07
C SER A 211 -18.49 -6.03 13.80
N THR A 212 -17.78 -6.69 12.90
CA THR A 212 -17.12 -6.04 11.76
C THR A 212 -17.95 -6.07 10.49
N LEU A 213 -18.02 -4.92 9.80
CA LEU A 213 -18.80 -4.77 8.58
C LEU A 213 -18.06 -4.06 7.42
N LYS A 214 -16.79 -3.64 7.61
CA LYS A 214 -16.05 -3.01 6.50
C LYS A 214 -15.44 -4.02 5.57
N TYR A 215 -14.75 -5.03 6.09
CA TYR A 215 -14.25 -6.15 5.29
C TYR A 215 -14.40 -7.46 6.05
N THR A 216 -14.78 -8.51 5.32
CA THR A 216 -15.17 -9.81 5.87
C THR A 216 -14.42 -10.97 5.21
N ALA A 217 -13.68 -10.72 4.13
CA ALA A 217 -12.85 -11.73 3.49
C ALA A 217 -11.42 -11.23 3.27
N SER A 218 -10.46 -12.17 3.30
CA SER A 218 -9.04 -11.93 2.98
C SER A 218 -8.55 -13.00 2.01
N CYS A 219 -8.14 -12.57 0.82
CA CYS A 219 -7.49 -13.42 -0.17
C CYS A 219 -5.98 -13.27 -0.03
N VAL A 220 -5.25 -14.37 0.16
CA VAL A 220 -3.78 -14.38 0.27
C VAL A 220 -3.20 -14.97 -1.00
N LEU A 221 -2.64 -14.10 -1.85
CA LEU A 221 -2.17 -14.43 -3.19
C LEU A 221 -0.64 -14.50 -3.23
N PRO A 222 -0.05 -15.68 -3.52
CA PRO A 222 1.41 -15.81 -3.65
C PRO A 222 1.97 -14.95 -4.79
N PHE A 223 3.09 -14.27 -4.56
CA PHE A 223 3.69 -13.36 -5.55
C PHE A 223 4.21 -14.08 -6.80
N ASP A 224 4.74 -15.29 -6.65
CA ASP A 224 5.21 -16.11 -7.76
C ASP A 224 4.07 -16.45 -8.73
N LYS A 225 2.89 -16.75 -8.21
CA LYS A 225 1.68 -16.96 -9.01
C LYS A 225 1.22 -15.67 -9.68
N LEU A 226 1.15 -14.57 -8.94
CA LEU A 226 0.74 -13.26 -9.50
C LEU A 226 1.65 -12.81 -10.64
N GLN A 227 2.96 -13.02 -10.50
CA GLN A 227 3.93 -12.67 -11.55
C GLN A 227 3.77 -13.47 -12.83
N ALA A 228 3.35 -14.73 -12.73
CA ALA A 228 3.08 -15.57 -13.90
C ALA A 228 1.92 -15.03 -14.76
N HIS A 229 1.02 -14.23 -14.15
CA HIS A 229 -0.13 -13.61 -14.82
C HIS A 229 0.04 -12.12 -15.09
N ALA A 230 1.20 -11.53 -14.76
CA ALA A 230 1.41 -10.10 -14.89
C ALA A 230 1.84 -9.72 -16.32
N GLU A 231 1.12 -8.76 -16.91
CA GLU A 231 1.46 -8.14 -18.20
C GLU A 231 1.95 -6.71 -17.93
N ASP A 232 3.17 -6.39 -18.38
CA ASP A 232 3.83 -5.09 -18.13
C ASP A 232 3.90 -4.66 -16.65
N GLY A 233 3.90 -5.63 -15.74
CA GLY A 233 3.91 -5.39 -14.30
C GLY A 233 2.53 -5.09 -13.70
N VAL A 234 1.46 -5.33 -14.44
CA VAL A 234 0.08 -5.24 -13.98
C VAL A 234 -0.57 -6.62 -14.05
N VAL A 235 -1.31 -7.00 -13.02
CA VAL A 235 -2.11 -8.23 -12.99
C VAL A 235 -3.57 -7.88 -12.82
N ARG A 236 -4.44 -8.49 -13.65
CA ARG A 236 -5.89 -8.41 -13.45
C ARG A 236 -6.29 -9.45 -12.40
N LEU A 237 -7.04 -9.01 -11.39
CA LEU A 237 -7.65 -9.85 -10.39
C LEU A 237 -9.17 -9.74 -10.54
N GLU A 238 -9.84 -10.86 -10.77
CA GLU A 238 -11.29 -10.95 -10.73
C GLU A 238 -11.72 -11.52 -9.37
N LEU A 239 -12.53 -10.77 -8.63
CA LEU A 239 -13.10 -11.19 -7.35
C LEU A 239 -14.54 -11.63 -7.58
N LEU A 240 -14.82 -12.88 -7.25
CA LEU A 240 -16.15 -13.47 -7.34
C LEU A 240 -16.75 -13.57 -5.94
N VAL A 241 -17.88 -12.93 -5.70
CA VAL A 241 -18.61 -12.96 -4.43
C VAL A 241 -19.95 -13.66 -4.63
N THR A 242 -20.15 -14.80 -3.97
CA THR A 242 -21.38 -15.60 -4.12
C THR A 242 -22.47 -15.13 -3.15
N ARG A 243 -23.51 -14.46 -3.65
CA ARG A 243 -24.66 -14.01 -2.85
C ARG A 243 -25.90 -14.89 -3.06
N SER A 244 -26.94 -14.65 -2.27
CA SER A 244 -28.21 -15.38 -2.37
C SER A 244 -28.91 -15.30 -3.73
N LEU A 245 -28.62 -14.27 -4.53
CA LEU A 245 -29.23 -14.05 -5.86
C LEU A 245 -28.29 -14.41 -7.03
N GLY A 246 -27.06 -14.86 -6.76
CA GLY A 246 -26.09 -15.20 -7.80
C GLY A 246 -24.66 -14.80 -7.44
N GLU A 247 -23.77 -14.94 -8.41
CA GLU A 247 -22.37 -14.54 -8.32
C GLU A 247 -22.19 -13.11 -8.87
N GLU A 248 -21.55 -12.26 -8.09
CA GLU A 248 -21.12 -10.93 -8.52
C GLU A 248 -19.61 -10.97 -8.80
N SER A 249 -19.20 -10.36 -9.91
CA SER A 249 -17.80 -10.25 -10.32
C SER A 249 -17.29 -8.81 -10.23
N PHE A 250 -16.09 -8.64 -9.71
CA PHE A 250 -15.41 -7.36 -9.58
C PHE A 250 -14.00 -7.44 -10.12
N ASP A 251 -13.71 -6.66 -11.16
CA ASP A 251 -12.38 -6.55 -11.75
C ASP A 251 -11.51 -5.52 -11.06
N VAL A 252 -10.27 -5.88 -10.79
CA VAL A 252 -9.27 -5.02 -10.16
C VAL A 252 -7.93 -5.17 -10.87
N MET A 253 -7.40 -4.07 -11.38
CA MET A 253 -6.05 -4.03 -11.96
C MET A 253 -5.04 -3.72 -10.85
N ILE A 254 -4.06 -4.59 -10.63
CA ILE A 254 -3.07 -4.46 -9.55
C ILE A 254 -1.68 -4.24 -10.15
N VAL A 255 -1.03 -3.13 -9.79
CA VAL A 255 0.34 -2.82 -10.19
C VAL A 255 1.32 -3.54 -9.28
N LEU A 256 2.05 -4.53 -9.79
CA LEU A 256 3.02 -5.30 -9.01
C LEU A 256 4.39 -4.59 -8.95
N PRO A 257 5.07 -4.62 -7.80
CA PRO A 257 6.48 -4.23 -7.73
C PRO A 257 7.35 -5.22 -8.50
N LYS A 258 8.37 -4.72 -9.20
CA LYS A 258 9.36 -5.58 -9.88
C LYS A 258 10.23 -6.28 -8.84
N VAL A 259 10.40 -7.60 -8.94
CA VAL A 259 11.44 -8.32 -8.20
C VAL A 259 12.77 -8.07 -8.92
N THR A 260 13.63 -7.24 -8.33
CA THR A 260 15.05 -7.22 -8.69
C THR A 260 15.68 -8.50 -8.18
N ARG A 261 16.06 -9.39 -9.10
CA ARG A 261 16.88 -10.57 -8.80
C ARG A 261 18.31 -10.18 -8.52
#